data_AF-A0A9P6RBS7-F1
#
_entry.id   AF-A0A9P6RBS7-F1
#
_cell.length_a   1.000
_cell.length_b   1.000
_cell.length_c   1.000
_cell.angle_alpha   90.00
_cell.angle_beta   90.00
_cell.angle_gamma   90.00
#
_symmetry.space_group_name_H-M   'P 1'
#
loop_
_entity.id
_entity.type
_entity.pdbx_description
1 polymer ?
#
loop_
_entity_poly.entity_id
_entity_poly.type
_entity_poly.pdbx_seq_one_letter_code
_entity_poly.pdbx_strand_id
1 'polypeptide(L)'
;MSLFYRQTGQLRTWARRTLWCIVVIGSLCAIVIPIFSIYRKEGDNARSVVEVEPQGVSHTGDYIHVVGSVASVDFEDKNFRVHFEFTPHGTLAGDDGVLSAAIAVSLFYTTLTFPEAQIMYGTAIHRPMRSVDVTMPYMQGATIDYPFDAYKSYFEILANKEKEQLHKIPVSLTFLGMLQSVEFIPTVRLSNDDLYKISIEIFTRRSPTTIGFSLFIVMIMWALSIAIGIIAIQVIRKYRVTDEHVLTLGITTLFALPALRETQPGIPAIGCAADVLGFYWYAGEGFEFSILHVEKPDTKTLASAPFLRNMAIIAISSIMILMASALRWKEPSIDKEIELVHKQHDFQSKLISEMAIPMPFPITGGPFYDYQVKKKRMPFMMSHHRLPRSENKSNQSSSPSLGSPMYSEAGHEYRHDSRDSYFYTEDSEHPMNLHQKQHQQEQEQQEQQGKDEEYGGQQQQRQKRRYPSQQGGQQGLHSIQR
;
A
#
# COMPACT_ATOMS: atom_id res chain seq x y z
N MET A 1 -69.85 19.93 3.40
CA MET A 1 -69.18 19.06 4.39
C MET A 1 -68.37 17.91 3.76
N SER A 2 -68.85 17.24 2.70
CA SER A 2 -68.11 16.13 2.03
C SER A 2 -66.83 16.54 1.30
N LEU A 3 -66.77 17.75 0.73
CA LEU A 3 -65.54 18.29 0.10
C LEU A 3 -64.41 18.53 1.12
N PHE A 4 -64.75 18.91 2.35
CA PHE A 4 -63.77 19.18 3.41
C PHE A 4 -63.15 17.87 3.95
N TYR A 5 -63.93 16.79 4.01
CA TYR A 5 -63.45 15.47 4.46
C TYR A 5 -62.54 14.77 3.44
N ARG A 6 -62.69 15.08 2.15
CA ARG A 6 -61.81 14.56 1.08
C ARG A 6 -60.43 15.22 1.10
N GLN A 7 -60.37 16.48 1.56
CA GLN A 7 -59.14 17.28 1.59
C GLN A 7 -58.21 16.88 2.75
N THR A 8 -58.75 16.50 3.91
CA THR A 8 -57.97 16.07 5.08
C THR A 8 -57.27 14.72 4.87
N GLY A 9 -57.88 13.80 4.11
CA GLY A 9 -57.29 12.51 3.77
C GLY A 9 -56.05 12.61 2.87
N GLN A 10 -56.08 13.52 1.88
CA GLN A 10 -54.92 13.77 1.03
C GLN A 10 -53.76 14.35 1.83
N LEU A 11 -53.98 15.37 2.66
CA LEU A 11 -52.94 15.98 3.51
C LEU A 11 -52.19 14.95 4.35
N ARG A 12 -52.90 13.96 4.93
CA ARG A 12 -52.28 12.89 5.73
C ARG A 12 -51.39 11.97 4.88
N THR A 13 -51.76 11.68 3.63
CA THR A 13 -50.92 10.86 2.73
C THR A 13 -49.68 11.61 2.26
N TRP A 14 -49.81 12.90 1.98
CA TRP A 14 -48.69 13.78 1.65
C TRP A 14 -47.71 13.89 2.82
N ALA A 15 -48.19 14.18 4.03
CA ALA A 15 -47.37 14.25 5.23
C ALA A 15 -46.57 12.96 5.48
N ARG A 16 -47.17 11.78 5.28
CA ARG A 16 -46.46 10.50 5.42
C ARG A 16 -45.36 10.33 4.36
N ARG A 17 -45.60 10.72 3.11
CA ARG A 17 -44.60 10.65 2.03
C ARG A 17 -43.44 11.61 2.28
N THR A 18 -43.74 12.83 2.69
CA THR A 18 -42.71 13.83 3.03
C THR A 18 -41.87 13.37 4.22
N LEU A 19 -42.50 12.79 5.25
CA LEU A 19 -41.79 12.20 6.38
C LEU A 19 -40.81 11.11 5.93
N TRP A 20 -41.23 10.19 5.07
CA TRP A 20 -40.34 9.16 4.52
C TRP A 20 -39.18 9.74 3.72
N CYS A 21 -39.43 10.77 2.89
CA CYS A 21 -38.36 11.43 2.15
C CYS A 21 -37.33 12.08 3.09
N ILE A 22 -37.79 12.76 4.15
CA ILE A 22 -36.91 13.36 5.16
C ILE A 22 -36.11 12.29 5.90
N VAL A 23 -36.71 11.15 6.23
CA VAL A 23 -36.01 10.03 6.87
C VAL A 23 -34.93 9.46 5.94
N VAL A 24 -35.23 9.26 4.65
CA VAL A 24 -34.27 8.74 3.68
C VAL A 24 -33.12 9.73 3.46
N ILE A 25 -33.42 11.02 3.27
CA ILE A 25 -32.40 12.07 3.12
C ILE A 25 -31.58 12.21 4.39
N GLY A 26 -32.21 12.21 5.55
CA GLY A 26 -31.53 12.26 6.85
C GLY A 26 -30.59 11.06 7.04
N SER A 27 -31.03 9.86 6.67
CA SER A 27 -30.20 8.66 6.68
C SER A 27 -29.02 8.74 5.72
N LEU A 28 -29.22 9.25 4.49
CA LEU A 28 -28.14 9.45 3.52
C LEU A 28 -27.13 10.48 4.03
N CYS A 29 -27.58 11.64 4.51
CA CYS A 29 -26.70 12.67 5.08
C CYS A 29 -25.92 12.14 6.29
N ALA A 30 -26.56 11.35 7.15
CA ALA A 30 -25.92 10.73 8.31
C ALA A 30 -24.80 9.75 7.93
N ILE A 31 -24.81 9.21 6.71
CA ILE A 31 -23.74 8.32 6.18
C ILE A 31 -22.68 9.14 5.43
N VAL A 32 -23.09 10.06 4.56
CA VAL A 32 -22.18 10.82 3.70
C VAL A 32 -21.29 11.78 4.50
N ILE A 33 -21.83 12.46 5.52
CA ILE A 33 -21.07 13.46 6.29
C ILE A 33 -19.89 12.82 7.06
N PRO A 34 -20.06 11.69 7.80
CA PRO A 34 -18.93 11.00 8.42
C PRO A 34 -17.87 10.53 7.43
N ILE A 35 -18.29 9.97 6.28
CA ILE A 35 -17.36 9.51 5.24
C ILE A 35 -16.56 10.69 4.69
N PHE A 36 -17.22 11.81 4.41
CA PHE A 36 -16.56 13.03 3.94
C PHE A 36 -15.60 13.63 4.99
N SER A 37 -15.96 13.55 6.27
CA SER A 37 -15.10 13.98 7.37
C SER A 37 -13.84 13.13 7.47
N ILE A 38 -13.98 11.80 7.34
CA ILE A 38 -12.84 10.87 7.27
C ILE A 38 -11.98 11.20 6.04
N TYR A 39 -12.60 11.43 4.89
CA TYR A 39 -11.90 11.80 3.67
C TYR A 39 -11.06 13.07 3.81
N ARG A 40 -11.59 14.12 4.46
CA ARG A 40 -10.80 15.33 4.72
C ARG A 40 -9.61 15.08 5.65
N LYS A 41 -9.81 14.29 6.71
CA LYS A 41 -8.71 13.96 7.64
C LYS A 41 -7.62 13.13 6.97
N GLU A 42 -8.01 12.24 6.07
CA GLU A 42 -7.07 11.38 5.34
C GLU A 42 -6.19 12.20 4.38
N GLY A 43 -6.78 13.18 3.68
CA GLY A 43 -6.04 14.06 2.77
C GLY A 43 -4.88 14.80 3.43
N ASP A 44 -5.01 15.13 4.73
CA ASP A 44 -3.98 15.81 5.50
C ASP A 44 -2.91 14.83 6.06
N ASN A 45 -3.25 13.55 6.24
CA ASN A 45 -2.41 12.53 6.90
C ASN A 45 -1.80 11.49 5.95
N ALA A 46 -2.07 11.55 4.64
CA ALA A 46 -1.74 10.52 3.65
C ALA A 46 -0.23 10.28 3.40
N ARG A 47 0.66 10.82 4.22
CA ARG A 47 2.11 10.63 4.09
C ARG A 47 2.58 9.62 5.12
N SER A 48 2.62 8.35 4.71
CA SER A 48 3.44 7.36 5.40
C SER A 48 4.90 7.63 5.03
N VAL A 49 5.60 8.36 5.90
CA VAL A 49 7.05 8.59 5.80
C VAL A 49 7.68 7.77 6.91
N VAL A 50 8.52 6.81 6.54
CA VAL A 50 9.39 6.11 7.49
C VAL A 50 10.81 6.44 7.13
N GLU A 51 11.48 7.10 8.05
CA GLU A 51 12.89 7.44 7.96
C GLU A 51 13.67 6.52 8.91
N VAL A 52 14.66 5.83 8.34
CA VAL A 52 15.55 4.94 9.05
C VAL A 52 16.93 5.56 9.00
N GLU A 53 17.39 6.05 10.15
CA GLU A 53 18.73 6.58 10.29
C GLU A 53 19.79 5.49 10.06
N PRO A 54 20.97 5.87 9.52
CA PRO A 54 22.04 4.92 9.28
C PRO A 54 22.54 4.32 10.61
N GLN A 55 22.51 3.00 10.70
CA GLN A 55 22.95 2.28 11.90
C GLN A 55 24.48 2.18 11.95
N GLY A 56 25.05 2.39 13.13
CA GLY A 56 26.47 2.12 13.40
C GLY A 56 27.46 3.18 12.90
N VAL A 57 27.00 4.32 12.37
CA VAL A 57 27.87 5.40 11.87
C VAL A 57 27.36 6.76 12.35
N SER A 58 28.27 7.63 12.79
CA SER A 58 27.94 9.03 13.08
C SER A 58 27.47 9.73 11.80
N HIS A 59 26.54 10.69 11.84
CA HIS A 59 26.00 11.38 10.65
C HIS A 59 27.04 11.99 9.69
N THR A 60 28.31 12.03 10.09
CA THR A 60 29.47 12.50 9.33
C THR A 60 30.22 11.41 8.54
N GLY A 61 29.83 10.14 8.64
CA GLY A 61 30.51 9.03 7.97
C GLY A 61 29.95 8.69 6.57
N ASP A 62 30.55 7.68 5.96
CA ASP A 62 30.17 7.18 4.62
C ASP A 62 28.88 6.36 4.68
N TYR A 63 27.84 6.79 3.97
CA TYR A 63 26.59 6.02 3.84
C TYR A 63 25.90 6.31 2.50
N ILE A 64 24.92 5.47 2.17
CA ILE A 64 24.03 5.69 1.02
C ILE A 64 22.64 5.95 1.54
N HIS A 65 22.08 7.10 1.20
CA HIS A 65 20.68 7.40 1.42
C HIS A 65 19.85 6.85 0.28
N VAL A 66 18.83 6.06 0.61
CA VAL A 66 17.91 5.46 -0.34
C VAL A 66 16.56 6.10 -0.11
N VAL A 67 15.94 6.62 -1.17
CA VAL A 67 14.56 7.09 -1.14
C VAL A 67 13.72 6.14 -1.97
N GLY A 68 12.84 5.39 -1.32
CA GLY A 68 11.89 4.50 -1.97
C GLY A 68 10.51 5.12 -2.03
N SER A 69 9.98 5.42 -3.21
CA SER A 69 8.61 5.94 -3.38
C SER A 69 7.73 4.93 -4.09
N VAL A 70 6.55 4.63 -3.55
CA VAL A 70 5.64 3.67 -4.19
C VAL A 70 4.98 4.32 -5.40
N ALA A 71 5.23 3.78 -6.58
CA ALA A 71 4.73 4.30 -7.84
C ALA A 71 3.34 3.74 -8.21
N SER A 72 3.12 2.44 -7.99
CA SER A 72 1.83 1.80 -8.30
C SER A 72 1.64 0.50 -7.54
N VAL A 73 0.39 0.09 -7.33
CA VAL A 73 0.02 -1.20 -6.72
C VAL A 73 -0.90 -1.96 -7.65
N ASP A 74 -0.64 -3.25 -7.78
CA ASP A 74 -1.47 -4.22 -8.46
C ASP A 74 -1.86 -5.34 -7.48
N PHE A 75 -3.12 -5.33 -7.05
CA PHE A 75 -3.62 -6.34 -6.12
C PHE A 75 -4.00 -7.65 -6.81
N GLU A 76 -4.24 -7.64 -8.12
CA GLU A 76 -4.58 -8.83 -8.90
C GLU A 76 -3.33 -9.69 -9.10
N ASP A 77 -2.26 -9.06 -9.58
CA ASP A 77 -0.94 -9.70 -9.73
C ASP A 77 -0.18 -9.81 -8.39
N LYS A 78 -0.73 -9.23 -7.32
CA LYS A 78 -0.14 -9.16 -5.97
C LYS A 78 1.25 -8.55 -5.96
N ASN A 79 1.44 -7.47 -6.71
CA ASN A 79 2.72 -6.79 -6.85
C ASN A 79 2.56 -5.30 -6.60
N PHE A 80 3.64 -4.63 -6.20
CA PHE A 80 3.71 -3.16 -6.20
C PHE A 80 5.05 -2.71 -6.76
N ARG A 81 5.07 -1.54 -7.37
CA ARG A 81 6.28 -0.94 -7.95
C ARG A 81 6.77 0.17 -7.04
N VAL A 82 8.06 0.11 -6.69
CA VAL A 82 8.76 1.12 -5.90
C VAL A 82 9.83 1.75 -6.78
N HIS A 83 9.80 3.07 -6.87
CA HIS A 83 10.84 3.88 -7.48
C HIS A 83 11.91 4.19 -6.43
N PHE A 84 13.11 3.66 -6.64
CA PHE A 84 14.26 3.91 -5.76
C PHE A 84 15.18 4.97 -6.34
N GLU A 85 15.49 5.97 -5.53
CA GLU A 85 16.52 6.96 -5.76
C GLU A 85 17.65 6.74 -4.73
N PHE A 86 18.89 6.96 -5.14
CA PHE A 86 20.07 6.69 -4.33
C PHE A 86 20.96 7.91 -4.31
N THR A 87 21.34 8.34 -3.11
CA THR A 87 22.20 9.51 -2.88
C THR A 87 23.39 9.07 -2.03
N PRO A 88 24.63 9.09 -2.56
CA PRO A 88 25.81 8.79 -1.75
C PRO A 88 26.13 9.96 -0.82
N HIS A 89 26.69 9.67 0.35
CA HIS A 89 27.16 10.65 1.33
C HIS A 89 28.56 10.30 1.85
N GLY A 90 29.25 11.31 2.41
CA GLY A 90 30.62 11.17 2.90
C GLY A 90 31.63 11.10 1.77
N THR A 91 32.68 10.28 1.93
CA THR A 91 33.73 10.05 0.93
C THR A 91 33.26 9.26 -0.29
N LEU A 92 32.07 8.64 -0.20
CA LEU A 92 31.43 7.95 -1.32
C LEU A 92 30.90 8.93 -2.37
N ALA A 93 30.56 10.15 -1.95
CA ALA A 93 30.20 11.24 -2.85
C ALA A 93 31.47 12.03 -3.22
N GLY A 94 31.75 12.14 -4.51
CA GLY A 94 32.72 13.07 -5.06
C GLY A 94 32.23 14.52 -4.94
N ASP A 95 33.10 15.45 -5.33
CA ASP A 95 32.85 16.91 -5.21
C ASP A 95 31.59 17.39 -5.97
N ASP A 96 31.08 16.60 -6.90
CA ASP A 96 29.91 16.85 -7.73
C ASP A 96 28.71 15.94 -7.43
N GLY A 97 28.75 15.20 -6.31
CA GLY A 97 27.70 14.26 -5.91
C GLY A 97 27.72 12.91 -6.63
N VAL A 98 28.80 12.62 -7.37
CA VAL A 98 28.98 11.37 -8.12
C VAL A 98 29.67 10.31 -7.26
N LEU A 99 29.51 9.03 -7.58
CA LEU A 99 30.21 7.98 -6.85
C LEU A 99 31.73 8.02 -7.07
N SER A 100 32.46 8.07 -5.95
CA SER A 100 33.92 7.89 -5.89
C SER A 100 34.36 6.43 -6.02
N ALA A 101 33.46 5.46 -5.88
CA ALA A 101 33.77 4.03 -5.95
C ALA A 101 32.60 3.23 -6.54
N ALA A 102 32.88 2.08 -7.16
CA ALA A 102 31.82 1.19 -7.63
C ALA A 102 31.07 0.53 -6.45
N ILE A 103 29.74 0.61 -6.47
CA ILE A 103 28.86 0.11 -5.40
C ILE A 103 27.82 -0.83 -6.00
N ALA A 104 27.58 -1.94 -5.30
CA ALA A 104 26.49 -2.85 -5.57
C ALA A 104 25.44 -2.73 -4.45
N VAL A 105 24.20 -2.37 -4.81
CA VAL A 105 23.06 -2.34 -3.90
C VAL A 105 22.17 -3.55 -4.19
N SER A 106 22.05 -4.44 -3.22
CA SER A 106 21.18 -5.60 -3.29
C SER A 106 19.84 -5.29 -2.64
N LEU A 107 18.78 -5.30 -3.44
CA LEU A 107 17.38 -5.15 -3.06
C LEU A 107 16.70 -6.51 -3.16
N PHE A 108 16.94 -7.43 -2.21
CA PHE A 108 16.46 -8.83 -2.10
C PHE A 108 16.14 -9.61 -3.42
N TYR A 109 15.19 -9.15 -4.22
CA TYR A 109 14.79 -9.63 -5.55
C TYR A 109 15.68 -9.19 -6.72
N THR A 110 16.48 -8.13 -6.57
CA THR A 110 17.37 -7.61 -7.62
C THR A 110 18.65 -7.04 -7.05
N THR A 111 19.73 -7.07 -7.82
CA THR A 111 21.00 -6.43 -7.47
C THR A 111 21.32 -5.37 -8.51
N LEU A 112 21.49 -4.14 -8.04
CA LEU A 112 21.84 -2.98 -8.85
C LEU A 112 23.33 -2.72 -8.70
N THR A 113 24.04 -2.61 -9.82
CA THR A 113 25.46 -2.30 -9.86
C THR A 113 25.66 -0.91 -10.44
N PHE A 114 26.35 -0.06 -9.68
CA PHE A 114 26.68 1.31 -10.06
C PHE A 114 28.18 1.39 -10.30
N PRO A 115 28.62 1.48 -11.56
CA PRO A 115 30.04 1.54 -11.88
C PRO A 115 30.66 2.85 -11.37
N GLU A 116 31.93 2.77 -11.00
CA GLU A 116 32.77 3.93 -10.67
C GLU A 116 32.81 4.91 -11.85
N ALA A 117 32.89 6.22 -11.56
CA ALA A 117 33.02 7.23 -12.60
C ALA A 117 34.23 6.94 -13.50
N GLN A 118 34.00 6.81 -14.80
CA GLN A 118 35.06 6.56 -15.77
C GLN A 118 35.53 7.87 -16.40
N ILE A 119 36.83 8.14 -16.34
CA ILE A 119 37.46 9.24 -17.05
C ILE A 119 37.62 8.82 -18.51
N MET A 120 36.78 9.35 -19.40
CA MET A 120 36.90 9.13 -20.84
C MET A 120 37.42 10.42 -21.46
N TYR A 121 38.59 10.36 -22.11
CA TYR A 121 39.22 11.51 -22.78
C TYR A 121 39.50 12.73 -21.88
N GLY A 122 40.00 12.51 -20.66
CA GLY A 122 40.36 13.61 -19.74
C GLY A 122 39.18 14.42 -19.22
N THR A 123 37.95 14.03 -19.58
CA THR A 123 36.71 14.56 -19.00
C THR A 123 36.09 13.41 -18.22
N ALA A 124 35.87 13.59 -16.92
CA ALA A 124 35.14 12.60 -16.15
C ALA A 124 33.70 12.53 -16.69
N ILE A 125 33.30 11.38 -17.23
CA ILE A 125 31.91 11.14 -17.62
C ILE A 125 31.21 10.69 -16.35
N HIS A 126 30.71 11.68 -15.64
CA HIS A 126 29.94 11.52 -14.42
C HIS A 126 28.59 10.87 -14.74
N ARG A 127 28.33 9.68 -14.18
CA ARG A 127 27.00 9.06 -14.23
C ARG A 127 26.43 9.11 -12.82
N PRO A 128 25.39 9.92 -12.57
CA PRO A 128 24.69 9.89 -11.29
C PRO A 128 24.10 8.50 -11.06
N MET A 129 23.81 8.16 -9.80
CA MET A 129 23.06 6.94 -9.50
C MET A 129 21.73 7.02 -10.22
N ARG A 130 21.51 6.09 -11.15
CA ARG A 130 20.24 6.02 -11.87
C ARG A 130 19.17 5.55 -10.90
N SER A 131 18.03 6.24 -10.87
CA SER A 131 16.85 5.74 -10.18
C SER A 131 16.29 4.50 -10.87
N VAL A 132 15.78 3.55 -10.08
CA VAL A 132 15.34 2.24 -10.58
C VAL A 132 13.95 1.90 -10.05
N ASP A 133 13.08 1.49 -10.95
CA ASP A 133 11.78 0.92 -10.61
C ASP A 133 11.94 -0.58 -10.35
N VAL A 134 11.58 -1.01 -9.14
CA VAL A 134 11.61 -2.41 -8.74
C VAL A 134 10.19 -2.88 -8.44
N THR A 135 9.81 -4.01 -9.04
CA THR A 135 8.54 -4.67 -8.76
C THR A 135 8.74 -5.63 -7.59
N MET A 136 7.96 -5.43 -6.53
CA MET A 136 8.00 -6.24 -5.32
C MET A 136 6.71 -7.06 -5.17
N PRO A 137 6.80 -8.36 -4.90
CA PRO A 137 5.63 -9.19 -4.64
C PRO A 137 5.10 -9.00 -3.21
N TYR A 138 3.79 -9.14 -3.04
CA TYR A 138 3.17 -9.40 -1.75
C TYR A 138 3.30 -10.89 -1.40
N MET A 139 3.79 -11.17 -0.20
CA MET A 139 3.97 -12.52 0.32
C MET A 139 2.66 -13.10 0.89
N GLN A 140 1.80 -12.23 1.42
CA GLN A 140 0.53 -12.60 2.03
C GLN A 140 -0.56 -11.60 1.64
N GLY A 141 -1.81 -12.05 1.70
CA GLY A 141 -3.00 -11.25 1.40
C GLY A 141 -3.91 -11.94 0.39
N ALA A 142 -5.21 -11.69 0.54
CA ALA A 142 -6.25 -12.30 -0.27
C ALA A 142 -7.19 -11.22 -0.82
N THR A 143 -7.32 -11.18 -2.14
CA THR A 143 -8.19 -10.23 -2.86
C THR A 143 -9.67 -10.48 -2.58
N ILE A 144 -10.05 -11.69 -2.16
CA ILE A 144 -11.41 -12.02 -1.78
C ILE A 144 -11.92 -11.18 -0.60
N ASP A 145 -11.03 -10.67 0.26
CA ASP A 145 -11.41 -9.92 1.46
C ASP A 145 -11.72 -8.44 1.20
N TYR A 146 -11.70 -8.00 -0.06
CA TYR A 146 -12.04 -6.62 -0.45
C TYR A 146 -13.40 -6.18 0.12
N PRO A 147 -13.52 -4.95 0.68
CA PRO A 147 -12.52 -3.86 0.71
C PRO A 147 -11.61 -3.85 1.94
N PHE A 148 -11.68 -4.88 2.79
CA PHE A 148 -10.87 -4.99 4.02
C PHE A 148 -9.63 -5.86 3.80
N ASP A 149 -9.21 -6.01 2.55
CA ASP A 149 -8.04 -6.77 2.19
C ASP A 149 -6.78 -6.11 2.76
N ALA A 150 -5.87 -6.94 3.27
CA ALA A 150 -4.59 -6.54 3.81
C ALA A 150 -3.49 -7.41 3.23
N TYR A 151 -2.37 -6.78 2.89
CA TYR A 151 -1.23 -7.43 2.26
C TYR A 151 0.04 -7.18 3.04
N LYS A 152 0.92 -8.17 3.02
CA LYS A 152 2.25 -8.07 3.63
C LYS A 152 3.31 -8.31 2.57
N SER A 153 4.31 -7.45 2.54
CA SER A 153 5.53 -7.67 1.77
C SER A 153 6.75 -7.52 2.67
N TYR A 154 7.83 -8.14 2.24
CA TYR A 154 9.11 -8.11 2.91
C TYR A 154 10.20 -7.86 1.87
N PHE A 155 11.09 -6.94 2.18
CA PHE A 155 12.29 -6.71 1.39
C PHE A 155 13.45 -6.25 2.27
N GLU A 156 14.65 -6.45 1.74
CA GLU A 156 15.90 -6.17 2.43
C GLU A 156 16.79 -5.34 1.51
N ILE A 157 17.48 -4.37 2.10
CA ILE A 157 18.45 -3.53 1.40
C ILE A 157 19.83 -3.77 2.02
N LEU A 158 20.80 -4.08 1.17
CA LEU A 158 22.21 -4.15 1.52
C LEU A 158 23.04 -3.40 0.48
N ALA A 159 24.04 -2.64 0.91
CA ALA A 159 25.00 -2.00 0.03
C ALA A 159 26.41 -2.53 0.29
N ASN A 160 27.08 -2.98 -0.78
CA ASN A 160 28.43 -3.53 -0.73
C ASN A 160 29.32 -2.83 -1.77
N LYS A 161 30.61 -2.70 -1.49
CA LYS A 161 31.58 -2.24 -2.49
C LYS A 161 31.83 -3.34 -3.53
N GLU A 162 31.73 -3.05 -4.82
CA GLU A 162 31.72 -4.07 -5.88
C GLU A 162 32.97 -4.97 -5.87
N LYS A 163 34.14 -4.37 -5.60
CA LYS A 163 35.45 -5.06 -5.59
C LYS A 163 35.70 -5.87 -4.32
N GLU A 164 34.96 -5.61 -3.25
CA GLU A 164 35.17 -6.21 -1.92
C GLU A 164 33.81 -6.52 -1.28
N GLN A 165 33.29 -7.73 -1.51
CA GLN A 165 32.03 -8.20 -0.90
C GLN A 165 32.03 -8.16 0.64
N LEU A 166 33.21 -8.00 1.26
CA LEU A 166 33.37 -7.86 2.70
C LEU A 166 33.14 -6.43 3.22
N HIS A 167 33.28 -5.41 2.36
CA HIS A 167 33.14 -4.02 2.79
C HIS A 167 31.69 -3.55 2.63
N LYS A 168 30.95 -3.70 3.72
CA LYS A 168 29.54 -3.29 3.82
C LYS A 168 29.45 -1.79 4.05
N ILE A 169 28.57 -1.15 3.30
CA ILE A 169 28.33 0.30 3.38
C ILE A 169 27.03 0.51 4.15
N PRO A 170 27.00 1.39 5.16
CA PRO A 170 25.77 1.75 5.86
C PRO A 170 24.75 2.34 4.90
N VAL A 171 23.49 1.98 5.10
CA VAL A 171 22.36 2.47 4.32
C VAL A 171 21.46 3.28 5.24
N SER A 172 21.00 4.43 4.77
CA SER A 172 19.90 5.19 5.34
C SER A 172 18.71 5.04 4.40
N LEU A 173 17.49 4.91 4.91
CA LEU A 173 16.31 4.74 4.06
C LEU A 173 15.20 5.70 4.44
N THR A 174 14.66 6.41 3.45
CA THR A 174 13.38 7.09 3.52
C THR A 174 12.39 6.38 2.61
N PHE A 175 11.34 5.79 3.19
CA PHE A 175 10.27 5.15 2.43
C PHE A 175 9.03 6.05 2.41
N LEU A 176 8.53 6.32 1.21
CA LEU A 176 7.39 7.18 0.90
C LEU A 176 6.27 6.35 0.28
N GLY A 177 5.30 5.93 1.09
CA GLY A 177 4.12 5.21 0.64
C GLY A 177 2.94 6.15 0.42
N MET A 178 2.91 6.86 -0.72
CA MET A 178 1.83 7.81 -1.06
C MET A 178 0.98 7.28 -2.22
N LEU A 179 -0.18 6.69 -1.91
CA LEU A 179 -1.21 6.37 -2.91
C LEU A 179 -2.59 6.73 -2.35
N GLN A 180 -3.42 7.39 -3.17
CA GLN A 180 -4.72 7.92 -2.71
C GLN A 180 -5.68 6.82 -2.21
N SER A 181 -5.55 5.60 -2.72
CA SER A 181 -6.44 4.48 -2.40
C SER A 181 -5.85 3.49 -1.40
N VAL A 182 -4.56 3.58 -1.07
CA VAL A 182 -3.80 2.56 -0.34
C VAL A 182 -2.93 3.20 0.71
N GLU A 183 -2.97 2.65 1.92
CA GLU A 183 -2.12 3.04 3.02
C GLU A 183 -1.01 2.01 3.21
N PHE A 184 0.23 2.50 3.34
CA PHE A 184 1.40 1.70 3.66
C PHE A 184 1.81 1.98 5.10
N ILE A 185 2.05 0.92 5.86
CA ILE A 185 2.56 0.97 7.22
C ILE A 185 3.88 0.21 7.21
N PRO A 186 5.01 0.90 6.99
CA PRO A 186 6.32 0.27 6.99
C PRO A 186 6.73 -0.01 8.43
N THR A 187 7.14 -1.25 8.69
CA THR A 187 7.72 -1.67 9.97
C THR A 187 9.16 -2.09 9.73
N VAL A 188 10.08 -1.35 10.35
CA VAL A 188 11.51 -1.58 10.19
C VAL A 188 11.95 -2.64 11.19
N ARG A 189 12.61 -3.69 10.70
CA ARG A 189 13.22 -4.73 11.52
C ARG A 189 14.72 -4.69 11.32
N LEU A 190 15.42 -4.32 12.37
CA LEU A 190 16.88 -4.35 12.40
C LEU A 190 17.32 -5.80 12.66
N SER A 191 18.21 -6.31 11.82
CA SER A 191 18.78 -7.64 12.02
C SER A 191 19.93 -7.54 13.02
N ASN A 192 19.86 -8.29 14.12
CA ASN A 192 20.94 -8.34 15.12
C ASN A 192 22.24 -8.96 14.57
N ASP A 193 22.13 -9.78 13.52
CA ASP A 193 23.26 -10.52 12.96
C ASP A 193 24.06 -9.68 11.95
N ASP A 194 23.48 -8.61 11.40
CA ASP A 194 24.12 -7.78 10.37
C ASP A 194 23.63 -6.33 10.42
N LEU A 195 24.38 -5.46 11.11
CA LEU A 195 24.02 -4.04 11.31
C LEU A 195 23.86 -3.24 10.01
N TYR A 196 24.44 -3.72 8.91
CA TYR A 196 24.39 -3.09 7.59
C TYR A 196 23.22 -3.56 6.73
N LYS A 197 22.38 -4.46 7.27
CA LYS A 197 21.23 -5.04 6.59
C LYS A 197 19.94 -4.44 7.16
N ILE A 198 19.25 -3.65 6.35
CA ILE A 198 17.93 -3.10 6.72
C ILE A 198 16.86 -4.02 6.17
N SER A 199 16.04 -4.58 7.06
CA SER A 199 14.91 -5.44 6.69
C SER A 199 13.60 -4.71 6.97
N ILE A 200 12.68 -4.71 6.01
CA ILE A 200 11.46 -3.91 6.09
C ILE A 200 10.28 -4.78 5.76
N GLU A 201 9.34 -4.80 6.68
CA GLU A 201 8.03 -5.39 6.50
C GLU A 201 7.05 -4.27 6.16
N ILE A 202 6.49 -4.30 4.96
CA ILE A 202 5.46 -3.36 4.54
C ILE A 202 4.10 -4.02 4.77
N PHE A 203 3.29 -3.43 5.63
CA PHE A 203 1.88 -3.75 5.74
C PHE A 203 1.08 -2.79 4.86
N THR A 204 0.34 -3.32 3.90
CA THR A 204 -0.46 -2.54 2.95
C THR A 204 -1.94 -2.78 3.21
N ARG A 205 -2.73 -1.72 3.39
CA ARG A 205 -4.19 -1.79 3.58
C ARG A 205 -4.91 -0.78 2.69
N ARG A 206 -6.20 -1.00 2.45
CA ARG A 206 -7.02 0.02 1.77
C ARG A 206 -7.16 1.25 2.64
N SER A 207 -7.10 2.42 2.00
CA SER A 207 -7.38 3.69 2.67
C SER A 207 -8.79 3.68 3.28
N PRO A 208 -9.00 4.31 4.45
CA PRO A 208 -10.33 4.44 5.05
C PRO A 208 -11.38 5.04 4.12
N THR A 209 -10.95 5.90 3.19
CA THR A 209 -11.79 6.52 2.17
C THR A 209 -12.28 5.52 1.13
N THR A 210 -11.38 4.65 0.64
CA THR A 210 -11.72 3.54 -0.26
C THR A 210 -12.70 2.58 0.41
N ILE A 211 -12.44 2.22 1.67
CA ILE A 211 -13.33 1.35 2.46
C ILE A 211 -14.72 2.01 2.59
N GLY A 212 -14.77 3.28 2.99
CA GLY A 212 -16.03 4.02 3.14
C GLY A 212 -16.82 4.15 1.84
N PHE A 213 -16.14 4.45 0.73
CA PHE A 213 -16.75 4.53 -0.60
C PHE A 213 -17.28 3.18 -1.07
N SER A 214 -16.50 2.10 -0.90
CA SER A 214 -16.93 0.75 -1.24
C SER A 214 -18.18 0.33 -0.45
N LEU A 215 -18.17 0.55 0.87
CA LEU A 215 -19.34 0.27 1.73
C LEU A 215 -20.57 1.08 1.31
N PHE A 216 -20.39 2.34 0.94
CA PHE A 216 -21.47 3.19 0.44
C PHE A 216 -22.11 2.62 -0.84
N ILE A 217 -21.30 2.17 -1.80
CA ILE A 217 -21.79 1.52 -3.02
C ILE A 217 -22.55 0.23 -2.69
N VAL A 218 -22.02 -0.62 -1.80
CA VAL A 218 -22.71 -1.85 -1.35
C VAL A 218 -24.08 -1.51 -0.74
N MET A 219 -24.15 -0.47 0.10
CA MET A 219 -25.41 -0.01 0.68
C MET A 219 -26.42 0.49 -0.38
N ILE A 220 -25.96 1.19 -1.43
CA ILE A 220 -26.82 1.59 -2.55
C ILE A 220 -27.34 0.35 -3.29
N MET A 221 -26.47 -0.61 -3.60
CA MET A 221 -26.86 -1.84 -4.28
C MET A 221 -27.93 -2.59 -3.47
N TRP A 222 -27.79 -2.64 -2.15
CA TRP A 222 -28.79 -3.20 -1.25
C TRP A 222 -30.11 -2.43 -1.24
N ALA A 223 -30.06 -1.10 -1.15
CA ALA A 223 -31.25 -0.26 -1.17
C ALA A 223 -32.04 -0.42 -2.49
N LEU A 224 -31.34 -0.53 -3.63
CA LEU A 224 -31.94 -0.79 -4.94
C LEU A 224 -32.59 -2.18 -5.00
N SER A 225 -31.91 -3.20 -4.47
CA SER A 225 -32.46 -4.56 -4.38
C SER A 225 -33.75 -4.61 -3.55
N ILE A 226 -33.75 -3.98 -2.36
CA ILE A 226 -34.92 -3.87 -1.50
C ILE A 226 -36.05 -3.10 -2.19
N ALA A 227 -35.75 -2.01 -2.89
CA ALA A 227 -36.75 -1.24 -3.62
C ALA A 227 -37.46 -2.07 -4.69
N ILE A 228 -36.70 -2.85 -5.48
CA ILE A 228 -37.25 -3.76 -6.49
C ILE A 228 -38.07 -4.88 -5.82
N GLY A 229 -37.57 -5.47 -4.72
CA GLY A 229 -38.29 -6.48 -3.95
C GLY A 229 -39.64 -5.98 -3.41
N ILE A 230 -39.68 -4.74 -2.90
CA ILE A 230 -40.92 -4.11 -2.43
C ILE A 230 -41.91 -3.92 -3.59
N ILE A 231 -41.45 -3.49 -4.77
CA ILE A 231 -42.29 -3.36 -5.96
C ILE A 231 -42.87 -4.72 -6.33
N ALA A 232 -42.04 -5.77 -6.39
CA ALA A 232 -42.48 -7.13 -6.70
C ALA A 232 -43.55 -7.64 -5.73
N ILE A 233 -43.35 -7.46 -4.41
CA ILE A 233 -44.33 -7.83 -3.38
C ILE A 233 -45.64 -7.06 -3.56
N GLN A 234 -45.59 -5.78 -3.94
CA GLN A 234 -46.80 -5.00 -4.19
C GLN A 234 -47.58 -5.52 -5.40
N VAL A 235 -46.89 -5.94 -6.47
CA VAL A 235 -47.52 -6.53 -7.65
C VAL A 235 -48.27 -7.81 -7.26
N ILE A 236 -47.60 -8.71 -6.52
CA ILE A 236 -48.18 -9.99 -6.08
C ILE A 236 -49.38 -9.76 -5.16
N ARG A 237 -49.25 -8.89 -4.14
CA ARG A 237 -50.30 -8.74 -3.11
C ARG A 237 -51.52 -7.97 -3.57
N LYS A 238 -51.36 -6.99 -4.47
CA LYS A 238 -52.48 -6.12 -4.87
C LYS A 238 -53.14 -6.53 -6.17
N TYR A 239 -52.64 -7.56 -6.88
CA TYR A 239 -53.11 -7.96 -8.21
C TYR A 239 -53.31 -6.75 -9.14
N ARG A 240 -52.48 -5.71 -8.96
CA ARG A 240 -52.65 -4.46 -9.66
C ARG A 240 -51.83 -4.56 -10.93
N VAL A 241 -52.47 -4.25 -12.07
CA VAL A 241 -51.77 -4.10 -13.35
C VAL A 241 -50.70 -3.03 -13.12
N THR A 242 -49.45 -3.46 -13.10
CA THR A 242 -48.32 -2.55 -12.96
C THR A 242 -48.08 -1.90 -14.31
N ASP A 243 -47.72 -0.63 -14.27
CA ASP A 243 -47.31 0.08 -15.48
C ASP A 243 -46.00 -0.55 -15.96
N GLU A 244 -45.98 -0.98 -17.22
CA GLU A 244 -44.85 -1.65 -17.88
C GLU A 244 -43.54 -0.85 -17.73
N HIS A 245 -43.66 0.48 -17.68
CA HIS A 245 -42.55 1.42 -17.48
C HIS A 245 -41.82 1.19 -16.15
N VAL A 246 -42.54 0.90 -15.05
CA VAL A 246 -41.93 0.70 -13.73
C VAL A 246 -41.14 -0.60 -13.68
N LEU A 247 -41.65 -1.65 -14.32
CA LEU A 247 -40.97 -2.94 -14.42
C LEU A 247 -39.67 -2.79 -15.23
N THR A 248 -39.75 -2.10 -16.37
CA THR A 248 -38.59 -1.84 -17.25
C THR A 248 -37.51 -1.05 -16.52
N LEU A 249 -37.88 -0.06 -15.70
CA LEU A 249 -36.94 0.70 -14.87
C LEU A 249 -36.25 -0.19 -13.83
N GLY A 250 -36.98 -1.08 -13.16
CA GLY A 250 -36.41 -2.03 -12.21
C GLY A 250 -35.38 -2.97 -12.86
N ILE A 251 -35.73 -3.54 -14.02
CA ILE A 251 -34.85 -4.42 -14.79
C ILE A 251 -33.59 -3.67 -15.25
N THR A 252 -33.76 -2.48 -15.81
CA THR A 252 -32.64 -1.64 -16.27
C THR A 252 -31.69 -1.30 -15.13
N THR A 253 -32.23 -0.98 -13.96
CA THR A 253 -31.45 -0.70 -12.75
C THR A 253 -30.62 -1.92 -12.32
N LEU A 254 -31.19 -3.12 -12.41
CA LEU A 254 -30.50 -4.37 -12.06
C LEU A 254 -29.32 -4.65 -13.01
N PHE A 255 -29.46 -4.34 -14.29
CA PHE A 255 -28.37 -4.40 -15.26
C PHE A 255 -27.32 -3.29 -15.12
N ALA A 256 -27.64 -2.19 -14.43
CA ALA A 256 -26.68 -1.12 -14.13
C ALA A 256 -25.79 -1.44 -12.92
N LEU A 257 -26.17 -2.41 -12.08
CA LEU A 257 -25.42 -2.76 -10.86
C LEU A 257 -23.97 -3.21 -11.13
N PRO A 258 -23.66 -4.05 -12.15
CA PRO A 258 -22.28 -4.39 -12.47
C PRO A 258 -21.46 -3.15 -12.85
N ALA A 259 -22.02 -2.23 -13.64
CA ALA A 259 -21.32 -0.99 -13.98
C ALA A 259 -21.04 -0.13 -12.74
N LEU A 260 -21.98 -0.07 -11.79
CA LEU A 260 -21.79 0.63 -10.52
C LEU A 260 -20.69 -0.02 -9.66
N ARG A 261 -20.63 -1.35 -9.64
CA ARG A 261 -19.56 -2.11 -8.97
C ARG A 261 -18.18 -1.75 -9.51
N GLU A 262 -18.02 -1.71 -10.84
CA GLU A 262 -16.74 -1.38 -11.48
C GLU A 262 -16.26 0.06 -11.19
N THR A 263 -17.12 0.93 -10.63
CA THR A 263 -16.68 2.27 -10.18
C THR A 263 -15.92 2.25 -8.86
N GLN A 264 -15.88 1.11 -8.15
CA GLN A 264 -15.12 0.97 -6.91
C GLN A 264 -13.61 0.98 -7.19
N PRO A 265 -12.83 1.78 -6.44
CA PRO A 265 -11.40 1.93 -6.70
C PRO A 265 -10.64 0.64 -6.37
N GLY A 266 -9.90 0.15 -7.36
CA GLY A 266 -9.03 -1.03 -7.23
C GLY A 266 -9.78 -2.30 -6.84
N ILE A 267 -11.03 -2.44 -7.32
CA ILE A 267 -11.84 -3.63 -7.11
C ILE A 267 -11.24 -4.82 -7.88
N PRO A 268 -11.09 -6.00 -7.25
CA PRO A 268 -10.64 -7.19 -7.95
C PRO A 268 -11.72 -7.77 -8.88
N ALA A 269 -11.33 -8.74 -9.69
CA ALA A 269 -12.24 -9.53 -10.51
C ALA A 269 -13.43 -10.10 -9.70
N ILE A 270 -14.51 -10.46 -10.41
CA ILE A 270 -15.78 -10.93 -9.82
C ILE A 270 -15.54 -12.02 -8.77
N GLY A 271 -16.25 -11.91 -7.64
CA GLY A 271 -16.22 -12.92 -6.58
C GLY A 271 -15.54 -12.46 -5.28
N CYS A 272 -15.42 -11.15 -5.06
CA CYS A 272 -14.99 -10.64 -3.76
C CYS A 272 -16.10 -10.79 -2.70
N ALA A 273 -15.74 -10.68 -1.43
CA ALA A 273 -16.66 -10.79 -0.31
C ALA A 273 -17.84 -9.80 -0.46
N ALA A 274 -17.62 -8.61 -0.99
CA ALA A 274 -18.68 -7.64 -1.27
C ALA A 274 -19.73 -8.20 -2.26
N ASP A 275 -19.30 -8.89 -3.32
CA ASP A 275 -20.20 -9.53 -4.29
C ASP A 275 -20.96 -10.68 -3.64
N VAL A 276 -20.22 -11.53 -2.92
CA VAL A 276 -20.76 -12.71 -2.23
C VAL A 276 -21.82 -12.28 -1.21
N LEU A 277 -21.56 -11.25 -0.42
CA LEU A 277 -22.53 -10.68 0.53
C LEU A 277 -23.76 -10.13 -0.19
N GLY A 278 -23.60 -9.51 -1.36
CA GLY A 278 -24.71 -9.07 -2.21
C GLY A 278 -25.56 -10.24 -2.75
N PHE A 279 -24.92 -11.31 -3.21
CA PHE A 279 -25.61 -12.49 -3.76
C PHE A 279 -26.28 -13.36 -2.70
N TYR A 280 -25.61 -13.64 -1.58
CA TYR A 280 -26.17 -14.48 -0.51
C TYR A 280 -27.37 -13.81 0.17
N TRP A 281 -27.38 -12.47 0.24
CA TRP A 281 -28.56 -11.72 0.68
C TRP A 281 -29.79 -12.04 -0.17
N TYR A 282 -29.63 -11.99 -1.49
CA TYR A 282 -30.71 -12.23 -2.43
C TYR A 282 -31.20 -13.69 -2.39
N ALA A 283 -30.27 -14.64 -2.32
CA ALA A 283 -30.60 -16.07 -2.27
C ALA A 283 -31.31 -16.46 -0.96
N GLY A 284 -30.93 -15.85 0.18
CA GLY A 284 -31.53 -16.12 1.48
C GLY A 284 -33.01 -15.75 1.56
N GLU A 285 -33.40 -14.58 1.04
CA GLU A 285 -34.80 -14.15 1.07
C GLU A 285 -35.67 -14.85 0.01
N GLY A 286 -35.11 -15.20 -1.16
CA GLY A 286 -35.87 -15.84 -2.23
C GLY A 286 -36.24 -17.31 -1.97
N PHE A 287 -35.40 -18.03 -1.22
CA PHE A 287 -35.57 -19.48 -1.05
C PHE A 287 -36.66 -19.84 -0.03
N GLU A 288 -36.82 -19.06 1.04
CA GLU A 288 -37.86 -19.30 2.05
C GLU A 288 -39.26 -18.92 1.51
N PHE A 289 -39.33 -17.98 0.57
CA PHE A 289 -40.58 -17.55 -0.07
C PHE A 289 -41.18 -18.63 -0.99
N SER A 290 -40.35 -19.48 -1.61
CA SER A 290 -40.82 -20.57 -2.49
C SER A 290 -41.39 -21.76 -1.72
N ILE A 291 -40.96 -21.98 -0.47
CA ILE A 291 -41.44 -23.12 0.33
C ILE A 291 -42.81 -22.83 0.97
N LEU A 292 -43.15 -21.57 1.22
CA LEU A 292 -44.42 -21.18 1.87
C LEU A 292 -45.60 -20.96 0.90
N HIS A 293 -45.43 -21.14 -0.41
CA HIS A 293 -46.48 -20.82 -1.41
C HIS A 293 -47.14 -22.03 -2.10
N VAL A 294 -46.92 -23.26 -1.61
CA VAL A 294 -47.56 -24.47 -2.20
C VAL A 294 -48.88 -24.84 -1.51
N GLU A 295 -49.24 -24.22 -0.38
CA GLU A 295 -50.50 -24.56 0.32
C GLU A 295 -51.51 -23.41 0.20
N LYS A 296 -52.61 -23.65 -0.54
CA LYS A 296 -53.69 -22.68 -0.77
C LYS A 296 -54.25 -22.17 0.56
N PRO A 297 -54.11 -20.87 0.89
CA PRO A 297 -54.64 -20.36 2.14
C PRO A 297 -56.16 -20.17 2.05
N ASP A 298 -56.89 -20.82 2.96
CA ASP A 298 -58.29 -20.54 3.25
C ASP A 298 -58.50 -19.08 3.63
N THR A 299 -59.51 -18.45 3.04
CA THR A 299 -59.70 -17.00 2.89
C THR A 299 -60.07 -16.22 4.17
N LYS A 300 -59.97 -16.81 5.38
CA LYS A 300 -60.58 -16.22 6.59
C LYS A 300 -59.63 -15.76 7.71
N THR A 301 -58.30 -15.88 7.57
CA THR A 301 -57.35 -15.58 8.67
C THR A 301 -56.20 -14.65 8.27
N LEU A 302 -56.48 -13.60 7.46
CA LEU A 302 -55.45 -12.67 6.94
C LEU A 302 -55.16 -11.44 7.81
N ALA A 303 -55.47 -11.47 9.11
CA ALA A 303 -55.48 -10.28 9.97
C ALA A 303 -54.32 -10.15 10.99
N SER A 304 -53.46 -11.15 11.17
CA SER A 304 -52.23 -10.96 11.96
C SER A 304 -51.05 -10.82 11.01
N ALA A 305 -50.16 -9.86 11.28
CA ALA A 305 -49.02 -9.51 10.44
C ALA A 305 -47.68 -10.03 11.02
N PRO A 306 -47.49 -11.35 11.25
CA PRO A 306 -46.19 -11.89 11.65
C PRO A 306 -45.15 -11.71 10.53
N PHE A 307 -45.58 -11.60 9.27
CA PHE A 307 -44.73 -11.43 8.09
C PHE A 307 -43.86 -10.15 8.12
N LEU A 308 -44.46 -8.98 8.39
CA LEU A 308 -43.72 -7.71 8.48
C LEU A 308 -42.76 -7.68 9.67
N ARG A 309 -43.13 -8.38 10.75
CA ARG A 309 -42.33 -8.46 11.96
C ARG A 309 -41.11 -9.36 11.77
N ASN A 310 -41.27 -10.49 11.07
CA ASN A 310 -40.16 -11.39 10.77
C ASN A 310 -39.17 -10.79 9.76
N MET A 311 -39.65 -10.10 8.72
CA MET A 311 -38.80 -9.35 7.77
C MET A 311 -37.97 -8.26 8.46
N ALA A 312 -38.58 -7.49 9.37
CA ALA A 312 -37.85 -6.47 10.12
C ALA A 312 -36.80 -7.08 11.07
N ILE A 313 -37.11 -8.22 11.71
CA ILE A 313 -36.16 -8.92 12.57
C ILE A 313 -34.97 -9.43 11.76
N ILE A 314 -35.18 -10.02 10.58
CA ILE A 314 -34.10 -10.53 9.73
C ILE A 314 -33.20 -9.38 9.25
N ALA A 315 -33.77 -8.29 8.73
CA ALA A 315 -33.01 -7.12 8.30
C ALA A 315 -32.16 -6.51 9.43
N ILE A 316 -32.73 -6.39 10.65
CA ILE A 316 -31.99 -5.90 11.83
C ILE A 316 -30.90 -6.88 12.25
N SER A 317 -31.18 -8.20 12.22
CA SER A 317 -30.21 -9.24 12.58
C SER A 317 -28.99 -9.21 11.66
N SER A 318 -29.21 -8.97 10.37
CA SER A 318 -28.14 -8.96 9.38
C SER A 318 -27.31 -7.69 9.42
N ILE A 319 -27.93 -6.53 9.68
CA ILE A 319 -27.21 -5.29 10.00
C ILE A 319 -26.37 -5.48 11.26
N MET A 320 -26.90 -6.16 12.28
CA MET A 320 -26.18 -6.48 13.52
C MET A 320 -25.01 -7.45 13.28
N ILE A 321 -25.16 -8.47 12.44
CA ILE A 321 -24.06 -9.39 12.09
C ILE A 321 -22.96 -8.66 11.30
N LEU A 322 -23.33 -7.73 10.42
CA LEU A 322 -22.38 -6.90 9.68
C LEU A 322 -21.64 -5.92 10.59
N MET A 323 -22.36 -5.25 11.49
CA MET A 323 -21.74 -4.43 12.53
C MET A 323 -20.86 -5.26 13.44
N ALA A 324 -21.28 -6.47 13.84
CA ALA A 324 -20.47 -7.37 14.65
C ALA A 324 -19.22 -7.85 13.91
N SER A 325 -19.30 -8.09 12.60
CA SER A 325 -18.14 -8.48 11.77
C SER A 325 -17.18 -7.31 11.59
N ALA A 326 -17.69 -6.10 11.37
CA ALA A 326 -16.91 -4.87 11.32
C ALA A 326 -16.28 -4.52 12.69
N LEU A 327 -17.00 -4.76 13.79
CA LEU A 327 -16.51 -4.55 15.17
C LEU A 327 -15.50 -5.62 15.57
N ARG A 328 -15.69 -6.87 15.14
CA ARG A 328 -14.72 -7.96 15.35
C ARG A 328 -13.41 -7.69 14.60
N TRP A 329 -13.47 -6.95 13.49
CA TRP A 329 -12.30 -6.43 12.80
C TRP A 329 -11.68 -5.19 13.48
N LYS A 330 -12.46 -4.48 14.30
CA LYS A 330 -12.01 -3.35 15.13
C LYS A 330 -11.36 -3.78 16.46
N GLU A 331 -11.23 -5.09 16.72
CA GLU A 331 -10.24 -5.58 17.67
C GLU A 331 -8.93 -5.84 16.92
N PRO A 332 -8.01 -4.86 16.86
CA PRO A 332 -6.67 -5.16 16.43
C PRO A 332 -6.05 -6.06 17.50
N SER A 333 -5.95 -7.35 17.20
CA SER A 333 -4.89 -8.17 17.78
C SER A 333 -3.51 -7.54 17.53
N ILE A 334 -3.41 -6.63 16.56
CA ILE A 334 -2.23 -5.85 16.20
C ILE A 334 -1.80 -4.90 17.33
N ASP A 335 -2.70 -4.19 18.03
CA ASP A 335 -2.28 -3.32 19.13
C ASP A 335 -1.76 -4.15 20.32
N LYS A 336 -2.36 -5.34 20.54
CA LYS A 336 -1.88 -6.29 21.54
C LYS A 336 -0.56 -6.96 21.14
N GLU A 337 -0.35 -7.27 19.86
CA GLU A 337 0.92 -7.81 19.35
C GLU A 337 2.03 -6.75 19.37
N ILE A 338 1.74 -5.50 19.00
CA ILE A 338 2.69 -4.38 19.10
C ILE A 338 3.02 -4.10 20.58
N GLU A 339 2.04 -4.13 21.48
CA GLU A 339 2.25 -4.01 22.92
C GLU A 339 3.07 -5.19 23.48
N LEU A 340 2.84 -6.42 23.00
CA LEU A 340 3.62 -7.60 23.36
C LEU A 340 5.06 -7.52 22.85
N VAL A 341 5.28 -7.04 21.62
CA VAL A 341 6.61 -6.83 21.05
C VAL A 341 7.35 -5.71 21.80
N HIS A 342 6.67 -4.61 22.15
CA HIS A 342 7.24 -3.56 23.00
C HIS A 342 7.60 -4.08 24.40
N LYS A 343 6.70 -4.84 25.04
CA LYS A 343 6.98 -5.46 26.36
C LYS A 343 8.11 -6.46 26.29
N GLN A 344 8.25 -7.20 25.20
CA GLN A 344 9.33 -8.14 25.02
C GLN A 344 10.68 -7.44 24.79
N HIS A 345 10.69 -6.32 24.07
CA HIS A 345 11.86 -5.46 23.90
C HIS A 345 12.28 -4.80 25.24
N ASP A 346 11.32 -4.29 26.01
CA ASP A 346 11.56 -3.75 27.35
C ASP A 346 12.06 -4.82 28.33
N PHE A 347 11.56 -6.05 28.24
CA PHE A 347 12.05 -7.16 29.06
C PHE A 347 13.49 -7.52 28.72
N GLN A 348 13.84 -7.55 27.43
CA GLN A 348 15.20 -7.80 26.95
C GLN A 348 16.18 -6.71 27.37
N SER A 349 15.80 -5.43 27.22
CA SER A 349 16.64 -4.29 27.63
C SER A 349 16.90 -4.29 29.14
N LYS A 350 15.89 -4.65 29.94
CA LYS A 350 16.02 -4.76 31.40
C LYS A 350 16.93 -5.91 31.83
N LEU A 351 16.81 -7.07 31.17
CA LEU A 351 17.71 -8.22 31.38
C LEU A 351 19.18 -7.90 31.07
N ILE A 352 19.43 -7.16 29.99
CA ILE A 352 20.78 -6.72 29.62
C ILE A 352 21.33 -5.73 30.66
N SER A 353 20.49 -4.84 31.18
CA SER A 353 20.89 -3.88 32.23
C SER A 353 21.18 -4.53 33.59
N GLU A 354 20.46 -5.60 33.95
CA GLU A 354 20.65 -6.31 35.23
C GLU A 354 21.78 -7.35 35.19
N MET A 355 22.10 -7.89 34.00
CA MET A 355 23.27 -8.77 33.83
C MET A 355 24.59 -8.02 33.65
N ALA A 356 24.57 -6.69 33.53
CA ALA A 356 25.77 -5.86 33.56
C ALA A 356 26.36 -5.78 34.97
N ILE A 357 26.92 -6.90 35.45
CA ILE A 357 27.71 -6.95 36.66
C ILE A 357 28.98 -6.12 36.43
N PRO A 358 29.31 -5.15 37.31
CA PRO A 358 30.56 -4.40 37.19
C PRO A 358 31.73 -5.33 37.48
N MET A 359 32.43 -5.76 36.43
CA MET A 359 33.67 -6.51 36.54
C MET A 359 34.76 -5.64 37.17
N PRO A 360 35.41 -6.06 38.26
CA PRO A 360 36.57 -5.38 38.77
C PRO A 360 37.86 -5.98 38.17
N PHE A 361 38.83 -5.09 37.95
CA PHE A 361 40.28 -5.28 37.78
C PHE A 361 40.90 -5.24 36.37
N PRO A 362 42.07 -4.56 36.25
CA PRO A 362 42.86 -4.48 35.03
C PRO A 362 43.87 -5.63 34.96
N ILE A 363 44.08 -6.20 33.77
CA ILE A 363 45.18 -7.11 33.49
C ILE A 363 46.12 -6.41 32.49
N THR A 364 47.30 -6.09 32.97
CA THR A 364 48.46 -5.64 32.19
C THR A 364 48.99 -6.76 31.29
N GLY A 365 49.42 -6.36 30.09
CA GLY A 365 49.63 -7.23 28.94
C GLY A 365 50.82 -8.18 28.99
N GLY A 366 50.67 -9.26 28.22
CA GLY A 366 51.74 -10.16 27.80
C GLY A 366 51.70 -10.32 26.26
N PRO A 367 52.85 -10.55 25.60
CA PRO A 367 52.96 -10.43 24.14
C PRO A 367 52.52 -11.69 23.37
N PHE A 368 52.13 -11.42 22.14
CA PHE A 368 51.73 -12.29 21.03
C PHE A 368 52.51 -13.60 20.88
N TYR A 369 51.78 -14.70 20.64
CA TYR A 369 52.30 -15.91 19.99
C TYR A 369 51.81 -15.98 18.53
N ASP A 370 52.78 -16.01 17.63
CA ASP A 370 52.66 -16.24 16.19
C ASP A 370 52.49 -17.74 15.91
N TYR A 371 51.43 -18.12 15.20
CA TYR A 371 51.18 -19.50 14.78
C TYR A 371 51.76 -19.71 13.37
N GLN A 372 53.00 -20.20 13.29
CA GLN A 372 53.61 -20.64 12.04
C GLN A 372 53.47 -22.15 11.82
N VAL A 373 53.12 -22.48 10.57
CA VAL A 373 52.84 -23.82 10.06
C VAL A 373 54.12 -24.65 9.97
N LYS A 374 54.04 -25.86 10.56
CA LYS A 374 55.13 -26.83 10.73
C LYS A 374 55.44 -27.55 9.41
N LYS A 375 56.55 -27.21 8.74
CA LYS A 375 57.20 -28.07 7.72
C LYS A 375 58.52 -28.64 8.26
N LYS A 376 58.63 -29.95 8.14
CA LYS A 376 59.56 -30.88 8.80
C LYS A 376 60.91 -30.91 8.07
N ARG A 377 62.04 -30.67 8.77
CA ARG A 377 63.38 -31.28 8.56
C ARG A 377 64.36 -30.82 9.67
N MET A 378 65.06 -31.77 10.29
CA MET A 378 66.14 -31.60 11.29
C MET A 378 67.52 -31.49 10.59
N PRO A 379 68.68 -31.54 11.31
CA PRO A 379 69.24 -30.56 12.25
C PRO A 379 70.70 -30.19 11.86
N PHE A 380 71.32 -29.12 12.40
CA PHE A 380 72.80 -29.07 12.58
C PHE A 380 73.25 -27.96 13.55
N MET A 381 74.44 -28.17 14.10
CA MET A 381 75.09 -27.71 15.35
C MET A 381 75.70 -26.28 15.39
N MET A 382 76.01 -25.86 16.64
CA MET A 382 77.14 -24.98 17.10
C MET A 382 77.06 -23.46 16.79
N SER A 383 77.57 -22.49 17.58
CA SER A 383 78.16 -22.41 18.93
C SER A 383 78.31 -20.91 19.34
N HIS A 384 78.48 -20.64 20.64
CA HIS A 384 79.19 -19.54 21.33
C HIS A 384 79.03 -18.04 20.94
N HIS A 385 78.64 -17.18 21.90
CA HIS A 385 79.55 -16.20 22.56
C HIS A 385 78.93 -15.46 23.78
N ARG A 386 79.82 -15.03 24.69
CA ARG A 386 79.64 -14.41 26.04
C ARG A 386 79.38 -12.88 26.06
N LEU A 387 78.55 -12.43 27.04
CA LEU A 387 78.68 -11.32 28.05
C LEU A 387 79.11 -9.87 27.65
N PRO A 388 78.99 -8.80 28.51
CA PRO A 388 78.08 -8.49 29.64
C PRO A 388 77.60 -6.99 29.76
N ARG A 389 76.59 -6.76 30.64
CA ARG A 389 76.41 -5.71 31.70
C ARG A 389 76.75 -4.20 31.48
N SER A 390 75.76 -3.32 31.70
CA SER A 390 75.83 -1.99 32.37
C SER A 390 74.40 -1.55 32.76
N GLU A 391 73.98 -1.37 34.03
CA GLU A 391 74.20 -0.26 35.00
C GLU A 391 73.89 1.17 34.51
N ASN A 392 72.77 1.76 35.01
CA ASN A 392 72.55 3.13 35.55
C ASN A 392 71.06 3.52 35.39
N LYS A 393 70.28 3.79 36.45
CA LYS A 393 70.22 4.91 37.42
C LYS A 393 69.05 5.88 37.12
N SER A 394 68.13 5.92 38.10
CA SER A 394 67.48 7.08 38.73
C SER A 394 66.90 8.24 37.90
N ASN A 395 65.62 8.55 38.14
CA ASN A 395 65.07 9.83 38.67
C ASN A 395 63.53 9.80 38.51
N GLN A 396 62.70 9.70 39.56
CA GLN A 396 62.24 10.75 40.49
C GLN A 396 61.84 12.08 39.85
N SER A 397 60.53 12.39 39.91
CA SER A 397 59.90 13.69 40.28
C SER A 397 58.49 13.75 39.66
N SER A 398 57.42 13.51 40.42
CA SER A 398 56.61 14.51 41.16
C SER A 398 55.42 15.08 40.36
N SER A 399 54.21 14.75 40.84
CA SER A 399 52.93 15.46 40.66
C SER A 399 53.03 16.93 41.17
N PRO A 400 52.09 17.88 40.91
CA PRO A 400 50.70 17.76 41.38
C PRO A 400 49.56 18.54 40.64
N SER A 401 48.34 18.08 40.92
CA SER A 401 47.08 18.78 41.28
C SER A 401 46.56 20.06 40.58
N LEU A 402 45.26 19.96 40.23
CA LEU A 402 44.14 20.90 40.44
C LEU A 402 44.19 22.34 39.91
N GLY A 403 43.17 22.67 39.12
CA GLY A 403 42.70 24.03 38.89
C GLY A 403 41.43 24.05 38.05
N SER A 404 40.26 24.10 38.68
CA SER A 404 38.98 24.46 38.06
C SER A 404 38.97 25.95 37.69
N PRO A 405 38.11 26.37 36.75
CA PRO A 405 37.41 27.64 36.96
C PRO A 405 35.90 27.57 36.72
N MET A 406 35.18 28.27 37.60
CA MET A 406 33.82 28.78 37.43
C MET A 406 33.77 29.89 36.37
N TYR A 407 32.71 29.94 35.56
CA TYR A 407 32.05 31.16 35.04
C TYR A 407 30.59 30.76 34.74
N SER A 408 29.61 31.23 35.51
CA SER A 408 28.83 32.48 35.37
C SER A 408 27.79 32.45 34.24
N GLU A 409 26.54 32.60 34.67
CA GLU A 409 25.31 32.78 33.90
C GLU A 409 25.39 33.93 32.89
N ALA A 410 24.78 33.72 31.73
CA ALA A 410 24.09 34.75 30.95
C ALA A 410 22.99 34.09 30.12
N GLY A 411 21.73 34.39 30.45
CA GLY A 411 20.58 33.97 29.68
C GLY A 411 20.48 34.74 28.36
N HIS A 412 20.21 34.01 27.28
CA HIS A 412 19.71 34.57 26.04
C HIS A 412 18.57 33.70 25.51
N GLU A 413 17.37 34.26 25.65
CA GLU A 413 16.11 33.82 25.07
C GLU A 413 16.17 34.07 23.55
N TYR A 414 16.42 33.02 22.77
CA TYR A 414 16.34 33.08 21.30
C TYR A 414 14.94 32.65 20.84
N ARG A 415 14.17 33.66 20.46
CA ARG A 415 12.88 33.55 19.77
C ARG A 415 13.16 33.36 18.28
N HIS A 416 13.03 32.14 17.78
CA HIS A 416 13.07 31.86 16.34
C HIS A 416 11.70 32.20 15.72
N ASP A 417 11.64 33.38 15.11
CA ASP A 417 10.61 33.76 14.14
C ASP A 417 11.27 33.66 12.75
N SER A 418 11.03 32.54 12.05
CA SER A 418 11.53 32.30 10.70
C SER A 418 10.35 32.07 9.77
N ARG A 419 9.76 33.19 9.32
CA ARG A 419 8.98 33.27 8.08
C ARG A 419 9.93 33.53 6.93
N ASP A 420 10.51 32.47 6.38
CA ASP A 420 11.22 32.57 5.11
C ASP A 420 10.24 32.39 3.96
N SER A 421 10.16 33.48 3.21
CA SER A 421 9.36 33.66 2.01
C SER A 421 10.15 33.05 0.86
N TYR A 422 9.67 31.95 0.28
CA TYR A 422 10.24 31.40 -0.94
C TYR A 422 9.94 32.36 -2.09
N PHE A 423 10.92 33.17 -2.48
CA PHE A 423 10.97 33.85 -3.76
C PHE A 423 11.17 32.78 -4.84
N TYR A 424 10.19 32.62 -5.73
CA TYR A 424 10.38 31.90 -6.98
C TYR A 424 11.34 32.72 -7.85
N THR A 425 12.54 32.17 -8.11
CA THR A 425 13.32 32.57 -9.29
C THR A 425 12.59 32.06 -10.51
N GLU A 426 12.06 32.97 -11.33
CA GLU A 426 11.58 32.69 -12.68
C GLU A 426 12.73 32.07 -13.47
N ASP A 427 12.59 30.79 -13.82
CA ASP A 427 13.44 30.11 -14.77
C ASP A 427 13.37 30.85 -16.11
N SER A 428 14.53 31.40 -16.50
CA SER A 428 14.74 31.93 -17.84
C SER A 428 14.65 30.79 -18.85
N GLU A 429 13.46 30.62 -19.44
CA GLU A 429 13.22 29.73 -20.57
C GLU A 429 14.17 30.08 -21.71
N HIS A 430 15.11 29.18 -22.00
CA HIS A 430 15.81 29.20 -23.28
C HIS A 430 14.78 29.03 -24.41
N PRO A 431 14.74 29.91 -25.43
CA PRO A 431 13.78 29.80 -26.51
C PRO A 431 14.06 28.53 -27.32
N MET A 432 13.30 27.49 -27.01
CA MET A 432 13.30 26.25 -27.77
C MET A 432 12.88 26.58 -29.21
N ASN A 433 13.76 26.23 -30.15
CA ASN A 433 13.66 26.60 -31.56
C ASN A 433 12.30 26.13 -32.14
N LEU A 434 11.50 27.06 -32.67
CA LEU A 434 10.15 26.81 -33.19
C LEU A 434 10.08 25.65 -34.19
N HIS A 435 11.19 25.40 -34.89
CA HIS A 435 11.36 24.30 -35.85
C HIS A 435 11.36 22.91 -35.18
N GLN A 436 11.85 22.81 -33.95
CA GLN A 436 11.92 21.55 -33.21
C GLN A 436 10.54 21.15 -32.65
N LYS A 437 9.72 22.13 -32.24
CA LYS A 437 8.32 21.89 -31.85
C LYS A 437 7.47 21.40 -33.02
N GLN A 438 7.68 21.92 -34.24
CA GLN A 438 6.95 21.46 -35.43
C GLN A 438 7.31 20.01 -35.79
N HIS A 439 8.59 19.65 -35.76
CA HIS A 439 9.01 18.28 -36.04
C HIS A 439 8.48 17.26 -35.04
N GLN A 440 8.39 17.65 -33.75
CA GLN A 440 7.84 16.78 -32.72
C GLN A 440 6.32 16.60 -32.86
N GLN A 441 5.60 17.66 -33.25
CA GLN A 441 4.17 17.57 -33.53
C GLN A 441 3.84 16.70 -34.76
N GLU A 442 4.67 16.75 -35.81
CA GLU A 442 4.48 15.89 -36.99
C GLU A 442 4.75 14.40 -36.67
N GLN A 443 5.73 14.10 -35.81
CA GLN A 443 5.98 12.72 -35.37
C GLN A 443 4.82 12.16 -34.53
N GLU A 444 4.27 12.97 -33.62
CA GLU A 444 3.11 12.56 -32.80
C GLU A 444 1.85 12.31 -33.65
N GLN A 445 1.63 13.11 -34.71
CA GLN A 445 0.52 12.90 -35.64
C GLN A 445 0.69 11.64 -36.48
N GLN A 446 1.90 11.32 -36.93
CA GLN A 446 2.17 10.09 -37.69
C GLN A 446 2.02 8.85 -36.82
N GLU A 447 2.42 8.91 -35.54
CA GLU A 447 2.27 7.78 -34.62
C GLU A 447 0.81 7.52 -34.25
N GLN A 448 -0.02 8.56 -34.17
CA GLN A 448 -1.47 8.42 -33.97
C GLN A 448 -2.16 7.82 -35.20
N GLN A 449 -1.78 8.24 -36.41
CA GLN A 449 -2.34 7.67 -37.65
C GLN A 449 -2.04 6.17 -37.80
N GLY A 450 -0.85 5.73 -37.42
CA GLY A 450 -0.49 4.30 -37.44
C GLY A 450 -1.31 3.44 -36.47
N LYS A 451 -1.61 3.97 -35.27
CA LYS A 451 -2.40 3.25 -34.26
C LYS A 451 -3.86 3.07 -34.69
N ASP A 452 -4.45 4.07 -35.33
CA ASP A 452 -5.84 3.98 -35.80
C ASP A 452 -6.02 2.96 -36.93
N GLU A 453 -5.05 2.82 -37.84
CA GLU A 453 -5.08 1.80 -38.89
C GLU A 453 -4.93 0.38 -38.31
N GLU A 454 -4.10 0.20 -37.29
CA GLU A 454 -3.91 -1.10 -36.61
C GLU A 454 -5.19 -1.55 -35.87
N TYR A 455 -5.87 -0.63 -35.19
CA TYR A 455 -7.14 -0.91 -34.53
C TYR A 455 -8.27 -1.23 -35.54
N GLY A 456 -8.31 -0.55 -36.69
CA GLY A 456 -9.27 -0.83 -37.77
C GLY A 456 -9.11 -2.24 -38.37
N GLY A 457 -7.86 -2.66 -38.60
CA GLY A 457 -7.54 -4.00 -39.14
C GLY A 457 -7.95 -5.15 -38.20
N GLN A 458 -7.72 -4.99 -36.89
CA GLN A 458 -8.09 -6.00 -35.90
C GLN A 458 -9.62 -6.16 -35.76
N GLN A 459 -10.40 -5.07 -35.90
CA GLN A 459 -11.86 -5.16 -35.87
C GLN A 459 -12.44 -5.88 -37.09
N GLN A 460 -11.90 -5.66 -38.29
CA GLN A 460 -12.33 -6.41 -39.48
C GLN A 460 -12.00 -7.90 -39.40
N GLN A 461 -10.83 -8.26 -38.85
CA GLN A 461 -10.51 -9.68 -38.62
C GLN A 461 -11.42 -10.33 -37.58
N ARG A 462 -11.81 -9.62 -36.52
CA ARG A 462 -12.77 -10.13 -35.53
C ARG A 462 -14.18 -10.31 -36.11
N GLN A 463 -14.63 -9.44 -37.01
CA GLN A 463 -15.92 -9.60 -37.69
C GLN A 463 -15.93 -10.80 -38.66
N LYS A 464 -14.84 -11.03 -39.42
CA LYS A 464 -14.72 -12.21 -40.29
C LYS A 464 -14.72 -13.54 -39.55
N ARG A 465 -14.26 -13.59 -38.28
CA ARG A 465 -14.30 -14.82 -37.47
C ARG A 465 -15.66 -15.12 -36.85
N ARG A 466 -16.56 -14.13 -36.69
CA ARG A 466 -17.89 -14.35 -36.05
C ARG A 466 -18.96 -14.87 -37.01
N TYR A 467 -18.76 -14.78 -38.32
CA TYR A 467 -19.71 -15.28 -39.31
C TYR A 467 -18.98 -16.05 -40.42
N PRO A 468 -18.65 -17.34 -40.22
CA PRO A 468 -18.31 -18.20 -41.33
C PRO A 468 -19.54 -18.29 -42.24
N SER A 469 -19.41 -17.74 -43.44
CA SER A 469 -20.43 -17.75 -44.49
C SER A 469 -20.92 -19.18 -44.75
N GLN A 470 -22.20 -19.43 -44.45
CA GLN A 470 -22.95 -20.56 -44.99
C GLN A 470 -23.15 -20.33 -46.50
N GLN A 471 -22.17 -20.72 -47.30
CA GLN A 471 -22.33 -20.95 -48.73
C GLN A 471 -21.82 -22.35 -49.03
N GLY A 472 -22.72 -23.33 -49.00
CA GLY A 472 -22.42 -24.72 -49.29
C GLY A 472 -23.69 -25.55 -49.24
N GLY A 473 -24.53 -25.45 -50.27
CA GLY A 473 -25.75 -26.26 -50.35
C GLY A 473 -26.70 -25.84 -51.46
N GLN A 474 -26.27 -25.93 -52.72
CA GLN A 474 -27.18 -26.02 -53.87
C GLN A 474 -26.41 -26.48 -55.13
N GLN A 475 -25.96 -27.73 -55.13
CA GLN A 475 -25.66 -28.47 -56.36
C GLN A 475 -26.05 -29.94 -56.14
N GLY A 476 -27.02 -30.43 -56.90
CA GLY A 476 -27.36 -31.85 -56.96
C GLY A 476 -28.84 -32.15 -56.92
N LEU A 477 -29.59 -31.78 -57.97
CA LEU A 477 -30.86 -32.41 -58.32
C LEU A 477 -31.17 -32.16 -59.80
N HIS A 478 -30.44 -32.87 -60.66
CA HIS A 478 -30.87 -33.19 -62.03
C HIS A 478 -30.26 -34.55 -62.40
N SER A 479 -31.05 -35.38 -63.09
CA SER A 479 -30.94 -36.84 -63.27
C SER A 479 -31.49 -37.62 -62.06
N ILE A 480 -32.52 -38.46 -62.16
CA ILE A 480 -32.78 -39.49 -63.17
C ILE A 480 -34.29 -39.64 -63.39
N GLN A 481 -34.68 -39.76 -64.66
CA GLN A 481 -35.98 -40.26 -65.12
C GLN A 481 -35.73 -41.64 -65.72
N ARG A 482 -36.12 -42.71 -65.02
CA ARG A 482 -36.54 -44.03 -65.53
C ARG A 482 -36.98 -44.93 -64.39
#